data_AF-A0A964J6R6-F1
#
_entry.id   AF-A0A964J6R6-F1
#
_cell.length_a   1.000
_cell.length_b   1.000
_cell.length_c   1.000
_cell.angle_alpha   90.00
_cell.angle_beta   90.00
_cell.angle_gamma   90.00
#
_symmetry.space_group_name_H-M   'P 1'
#
loop_
_entity.id
_entity.type
_entity.pdbx_description
1 polymer ?
#
loop_
_entity_poly.entity_id
_entity_poly.type
_entity_poly.pdbx_seq_one_letter_code
_entity_poly.pdbx_strand_id
1 'polypeptide(L)'
;MAAQRNLPALGFLVMAFAIVGLVGVFASFAAPLPLQRSLAREAALDAAGAAAQTPNLATALARLAPQLGDSAEALSGADGANLPARIQAERIAMRARFVAEADALAFRLRLVITLITLSAAGFGVMLTGAISRR
;
A
#
# COMPACT_ATOMS: atom_id res chain seq x y z
N MET A 1 -3.19 25.70 44.08
CA MET A 1 -1.89 25.42 43.41
C MET A 1 -1.74 23.95 42.94
N ALA A 2 -2.82 23.21 42.65
CA ALA A 2 -2.72 21.82 42.16
C ALA A 2 -2.66 21.71 40.62
N ALA A 3 -3.14 22.72 39.89
CA ALA A 3 -3.28 22.66 38.43
C ALA A 3 -1.93 22.72 37.66
N GLN A 4 -0.88 23.30 38.23
CA GLN A 4 0.41 23.45 37.55
C GLN A 4 1.23 22.15 37.46
N ARG A 5 0.95 21.13 38.29
CA ARG A 5 1.69 19.86 38.28
C ARG A 5 1.37 18.95 37.08
N ASN A 6 0.22 19.13 36.43
CA ASN A 6 -0.28 18.19 35.42
C ASN A 6 -0.05 18.62 33.96
N LEU A 7 0.42 19.86 33.74
CA LEU A 7 0.77 20.40 32.41
C LEU A 7 1.70 19.49 31.57
N PRO A 8 2.80 18.92 32.10
CA PRO A 8 3.69 18.08 31.29
C PRO A 8 3.04 16.76 30.87
N ALA A 9 2.22 16.15 31.72
CA ALA A 9 1.51 14.90 31.40
C ALA A 9 0.44 15.13 30.32
N LEU A 10 -0.24 16.27 30.37
CA LEU A 10 -1.25 16.65 29.37
C LEU A 10 -0.59 16.93 28.01
N GLY A 11 0.54 17.63 27.99
CA GLY A 11 1.34 17.84 26.78
C GLY A 11 1.83 16.54 26.13
N PHE A 12 2.30 15.58 26.96
CA PHE A 12 2.69 14.26 26.47
C PHE A 12 1.51 13.50 25.86
N LEU A 13 0.34 13.50 26.52
CA LEU A 13 -0.83 12.78 26.04
C LEU A 13 -1.35 13.34 24.71
N VAL A 14 -1.32 14.66 24.54
CA VAL A 14 -1.67 15.34 23.29
C VAL A 14 -0.67 14.98 22.18
N MET A 15 0.64 14.97 22.46
CA MET A 15 1.64 14.57 21.47
C MET A 15 1.56 13.10 21.09
N ALA A 16 1.34 12.20 22.05
CA ALA A 16 1.13 10.78 21.79
C ALA A 16 -0.10 10.56 20.90
N PHE A 17 -1.20 11.24 21.21
CA PHE A 17 -2.42 11.18 20.40
C PHE A 17 -2.20 11.75 18.99
N ALA A 18 -1.49 12.88 18.87
CA ALA A 18 -1.18 13.49 17.58
C ALA A 18 -0.34 12.57 16.69
N ILE A 19 0.70 11.93 17.25
CA ILE A 19 1.58 11.03 16.49
C ILE A 19 0.80 9.78 16.04
N VAL A 20 0.04 9.14 16.95
CA VAL A 20 -0.76 7.96 16.60
C VAL A 20 -1.84 8.30 15.58
N GLY A 21 -2.52 9.43 15.75
CA GLY A 21 -3.51 9.93 14.79
C GLY A 21 -2.90 10.18 13.41
N LEU A 22 -1.75 10.85 13.34
CA LEU A 22 -1.06 11.13 12.09
C LEU A 22 -0.63 9.83 11.36
N VAL A 23 -0.12 8.84 12.10
CA VAL A 23 0.24 7.53 11.55
C VAL A 23 -0.99 6.80 11.00
N GLY A 24 -2.13 6.85 11.72
CA GLY A 24 -3.39 6.29 11.25
C GLY A 24 -3.90 6.95 9.95
N VAL A 25 -3.73 8.26 9.82
CA VAL A 25 -4.07 9.01 8.60
C VAL A 25 -3.18 8.56 7.43
N PHE A 26 -1.86 8.49 7.63
CA PHE A 26 -0.95 8.01 6.57
C PHE A 26 -1.22 6.56 6.16
N ALA A 27 -1.52 5.68 7.11
CA ALA A 27 -1.90 4.30 6.82
C ALA A 27 -3.16 4.22 5.93
N SER A 28 -4.14 5.10 6.17
CA SER A 28 -5.39 5.16 5.40
C SER A 28 -5.19 5.55 3.93
N PHE A 29 -4.15 6.34 3.62
CA PHE A 29 -3.83 6.71 2.23
C PHE A 29 -2.83 5.77 1.55
N ALA A 30 -1.96 5.11 2.31
CA ALA A 30 -1.01 4.14 1.77
C ALA A 30 -1.68 2.82 1.37
N ALA A 31 -2.72 2.40 2.09
CA ALA A 31 -3.46 1.16 1.81
C ALA A 31 -4.18 1.11 0.44
N PRO A 32 -4.85 2.17 -0.06
CA PRO A 32 -5.57 2.11 -1.34
C PRO A 32 -4.66 2.26 -2.58
N LEU A 33 -3.43 2.77 -2.45
CA LEU A 33 -2.54 3.02 -3.59
C LEU A 33 -2.21 1.74 -4.41
N PRO A 34 -1.84 0.61 -3.79
CA PRO A 34 -1.64 -0.65 -4.52
C PRO A 34 -2.90 -1.12 -5.24
N LEU A 35 -4.07 -1.00 -4.60
CA LEU A 35 -5.36 -1.39 -5.18
C LEU A 35 -5.72 -0.54 -6.41
N GLN A 36 -5.51 0.77 -6.35
CA GLN A 36 -5.77 1.64 -7.50
C GLN A 36 -4.86 1.29 -8.70
N ARG A 37 -3.59 0.94 -8.42
CA ARG A 37 -2.67 0.47 -9.46
C ARG A 37 -3.07 -0.89 -10.03
N SER A 38 -3.57 -1.80 -9.20
CA SER A 38 -4.05 -3.11 -9.67
C SER A 38 -5.24 -2.97 -10.61
N LEU A 39 -6.21 -2.15 -10.22
CA LEU A 39 -7.41 -1.90 -11.02
C LEU A 39 -7.10 -1.22 -12.34
N ALA A 40 -6.19 -0.23 -12.34
CA ALA A 40 -5.76 0.42 -13.58
C ALA A 40 -5.06 -0.56 -14.54
N ARG A 41 -4.23 -1.46 -14.02
CA ARG A 41 -3.57 -2.51 -14.81
C ARG A 41 -4.55 -3.56 -15.33
N GLU A 42 -5.54 -3.96 -14.53
CA GLU A 42 -6.58 -4.91 -14.96
C GLU A 42 -7.45 -4.33 -16.08
N ALA A 43 -7.82 -3.04 -15.98
CA ALA A 43 -8.52 -2.33 -17.04
C ALA A 43 -7.68 -2.22 -18.34
N ALA A 44 -6.37 -2.03 -18.23
CA ALA A 44 -5.47 -2.03 -19.39
C ALA A 44 -5.36 -3.42 -20.04
N LEU A 45 -5.37 -4.50 -19.26
CA LEU A 45 -5.43 -5.87 -19.77
C LEU A 45 -6.75 -6.18 -20.48
N ASP A 46 -7.87 -5.67 -19.97
CA ASP A 46 -9.17 -5.78 -20.65
C ASP A 46 -9.17 -5.03 -21.99
N ALA A 47 -8.60 -3.82 -22.02
CA ALA A 47 -8.43 -3.05 -23.25
C ALA A 47 -7.52 -3.76 -24.26
N ALA A 48 -6.45 -4.43 -23.79
CA ALA A 48 -5.59 -5.25 -24.64
C ALA A 48 -6.35 -6.47 -25.21
N GLY A 49 -7.23 -7.09 -24.43
CA GLY A 49 -8.12 -8.17 -24.88
C GLY A 49 -9.11 -7.71 -25.96
N ALA A 50 -9.69 -6.52 -25.81
CA ALA A 50 -10.54 -5.92 -26.84
C ALA A 50 -9.75 -5.59 -28.12
N ALA A 51 -8.50 -5.14 -27.98
CA ALA A 51 -7.62 -4.86 -29.12
C ALA A 51 -7.23 -6.11 -29.93
N ALA A 52 -7.36 -7.31 -29.38
CA ALA A 52 -7.13 -8.60 -30.07
C ALA A 52 -7.98 -8.75 -31.34
N GLN A 53 -9.13 -8.09 -31.38
CA GLN A 53 -10.09 -8.15 -32.49
C GLN A 53 -9.79 -7.12 -33.59
N THR A 54 -8.78 -6.25 -33.38
CA THR A 54 -8.43 -5.20 -34.34
C THR A 54 -7.31 -5.65 -35.28
N PRO A 55 -7.30 -5.17 -36.54
CA PRO A 55 -6.25 -5.53 -37.51
C PRO A 55 -4.84 -5.06 -37.10
N ASN A 56 -4.73 -4.08 -36.19
CA ASN A 56 -3.48 -3.43 -35.80
C ASN A 56 -3.16 -3.66 -34.31
N LEU A 57 -3.11 -4.93 -33.91
CA LEU A 57 -2.82 -5.33 -32.53
C LEU A 57 -1.52 -4.71 -31.98
N ALA A 58 -0.44 -4.73 -32.75
CA ALA A 58 0.86 -4.19 -32.31
C ALA A 58 0.78 -2.70 -31.94
N THR A 59 0.08 -1.90 -32.75
CA THR A 59 -0.10 -0.46 -32.51
C THR A 59 -1.01 -0.21 -31.30
N ALA A 60 -2.04 -1.05 -31.11
CA ALA A 60 -2.92 -0.95 -29.96
C ALA A 60 -2.19 -1.30 -28.65
N LEU A 61 -1.39 -2.36 -28.64
CA LEU A 61 -0.55 -2.74 -27.49
C LEU A 61 0.51 -1.67 -27.18
N ALA A 62 1.13 -1.07 -28.20
CA ALA A 62 2.08 0.02 -28.00
C ALA A 62 1.46 1.25 -27.32
N ARG A 63 0.18 1.56 -27.59
CA ARG A 63 -0.55 2.64 -26.90
C ARG A 63 -0.89 2.30 -25.45
N LEU A 64 -1.11 1.02 -25.17
CA LEU A 64 -1.45 0.52 -23.82
C LEU A 64 -0.20 0.24 -22.97
N ALA A 65 0.99 0.17 -23.57
CA ALA A 65 2.26 -0.05 -22.89
C ALA A 65 2.49 0.78 -21.61
N PRO A 66 2.25 2.11 -21.57
CA PRO A 66 2.43 2.89 -20.35
C PRO A 66 1.47 2.51 -19.22
N GLN A 67 0.29 1.99 -19.54
CA GLN A 67 -0.72 1.58 -18.55
C GLN A 67 -0.52 0.14 -18.08
N LEU A 68 -0.02 -0.72 -18.98
CA LEU A 68 0.35 -2.11 -18.68
C LEU A 68 1.61 -2.20 -17.81
N GLY A 69 2.52 -1.21 -17.93
CA GLY A 69 3.79 -1.17 -17.20
C GLY A 69 4.62 -2.41 -17.49
N ASP A 70 5.06 -3.10 -16.44
CA ASP A 70 5.86 -4.34 -16.52
C ASP A 70 5.13 -5.47 -17.29
N SER A 71 3.79 -5.41 -17.36
CA SER A 71 2.96 -6.38 -18.10
C SER A 71 3.07 -6.21 -19.62
N ALA A 72 3.55 -5.05 -20.10
CA ALA A 72 3.68 -4.76 -21.53
C ALA A 72 4.71 -5.67 -22.20
N GLU A 73 5.81 -5.94 -21.50
CA GLU A 73 6.85 -6.87 -21.98
C GLU A 73 6.33 -8.30 -22.04
N ALA A 74 5.57 -8.72 -21.02
CA ALA A 74 4.90 -10.03 -20.97
C ALA A 74 3.84 -10.23 -22.06
N LEU A 75 3.38 -9.16 -22.71
CA LEU A 75 2.45 -9.18 -23.85
C LEU A 75 3.13 -8.86 -25.19
N SER A 76 4.42 -8.51 -25.18
CA SER A 76 5.17 -8.20 -26.40
C SER A 76 5.30 -9.44 -27.29
N GLY A 77 5.09 -9.27 -28.60
CA GLY A 77 5.10 -10.36 -29.57
C GLY A 77 3.95 -11.35 -29.43
N ALA A 78 2.86 -10.99 -28.75
CA ALA A 78 1.67 -11.82 -28.70
C ALA A 78 0.89 -11.71 -30.02
N ASP A 79 0.64 -12.84 -30.67
CA ASP A 79 -0.29 -12.92 -31.79
C ASP A 79 -1.74 -12.92 -31.29
N GLY A 80 -2.69 -12.45 -32.10
CA GLY A 80 -4.10 -12.35 -31.72
C GLY A 80 -4.72 -13.65 -31.18
N ALA A 81 -4.23 -14.82 -31.63
CA ALA A 81 -4.67 -16.13 -31.13
C ALA A 81 -4.12 -16.49 -29.74
N ASN A 82 -2.89 -16.06 -29.42
CA ASN A 82 -2.20 -16.38 -28.15
C ASN A 82 -2.38 -15.28 -27.09
N LEU A 83 -2.82 -14.09 -27.50
CA LEU A 83 -3.01 -12.94 -26.62
C LEU A 83 -3.97 -13.23 -25.44
N PRO A 84 -5.13 -13.90 -25.62
CA PRO A 84 -6.02 -14.19 -24.49
C PRO A 84 -5.38 -15.08 -23.42
N ALA A 85 -4.60 -16.09 -23.84
CA ALA A 85 -3.89 -16.97 -22.93
C ALA A 85 -2.79 -16.23 -22.15
N ARG A 86 -2.04 -15.34 -22.82
CA ARG A 86 -1.01 -14.50 -22.18
C ARG A 86 -1.62 -13.49 -21.21
N ILE A 87 -2.73 -12.85 -21.57
CA ILE A 87 -3.49 -11.97 -20.66
C ILE A 87 -3.91 -12.72 -19.41
N GLN A 88 -4.42 -13.95 -19.55
CA GLN A 88 -4.86 -14.73 -18.41
C GLN A 88 -3.70 -15.18 -17.52
N ALA A 89 -2.58 -15.61 -18.11
CA ALA A 89 -1.36 -15.92 -17.37
C ALA A 89 -0.86 -14.70 -16.58
N GLU A 90 -0.88 -13.52 -17.21
CA GLU A 90 -0.44 -12.29 -16.55
C GLU A 90 -1.39 -11.85 -15.44
N ARG A 91 -2.71 -12.05 -15.58
CA ARG A 91 -3.66 -11.80 -14.47
C ARG A 91 -3.36 -12.68 -13.27
N ILE A 92 -3.05 -13.96 -13.47
CA ILE A 92 -2.70 -14.88 -12.38
C ILE A 92 -1.40 -14.43 -11.71
N ALA A 93 -0.37 -14.12 -12.51
CA ALA A 93 0.92 -13.65 -12.01
C ALA A 93 0.80 -12.30 -11.28
N MET A 94 -0.06 -11.41 -11.77
CA MET A 94 -0.33 -10.11 -11.17
C MET A 94 -1.04 -10.27 -9.82
N ARG A 95 -2.07 -11.12 -9.73
CA ARG A 95 -2.77 -11.41 -8.46
C ARG A 95 -1.84 -12.02 -7.43
N ALA A 96 -0.97 -12.96 -7.82
CA ALA A 96 0.03 -13.54 -6.93
C ALA A 96 1.00 -12.47 -6.39
N ARG A 97 1.49 -11.57 -7.25
CA ARG A 97 2.34 -10.43 -6.84
C ARG A 97 1.61 -9.48 -5.90
N PHE A 98 0.35 -9.16 -6.18
CA PHE A 98 -0.46 -8.30 -5.30
C PHE A 98 -0.66 -8.89 -3.91
N VAL A 99 -0.94 -10.19 -3.80
CA VAL A 99 -1.09 -10.84 -2.49
C VAL A 99 0.24 -10.77 -1.71
N ALA A 100 1.36 -11.10 -2.36
CA ALA A 100 2.68 -11.03 -1.72
C ALA A 100 3.04 -9.61 -1.27
N GLU A 101 2.77 -8.60 -2.10
CA GLU A 101 3.00 -7.18 -1.75
C GLU A 101 2.08 -6.71 -0.62
N ALA A 102 0.80 -7.12 -0.65
CA ALA A 102 -0.17 -6.80 0.39
C ALA A 102 0.24 -7.40 1.74
N ASP A 103 0.69 -8.65 1.77
CA ASP A 103 1.18 -9.32 2.98
C ASP A 103 2.43 -8.63 3.54
N ALA A 104 3.37 -8.25 2.67
CA ALA A 104 4.56 -7.52 3.06
C ALA A 104 4.23 -6.13 3.63
N LEU A 105 3.28 -5.40 3.01
CA LEU A 105 2.80 -4.11 3.51
C LEU A 105 2.06 -4.25 4.84
N ALA A 106 1.20 -5.26 4.98
CA ALA A 106 0.49 -5.55 6.22
C ALA A 106 1.47 -5.88 7.35
N PHE A 107 2.50 -6.67 7.07
CA PHE A 107 3.56 -6.97 8.03
C PHE A 107 4.31 -5.70 8.46
N ARG A 108 4.74 -4.87 7.51
CA ARG A 108 5.42 -3.59 7.80
C ARG A 108 4.54 -2.66 8.63
N LEU A 109 3.26 -2.53 8.29
CA LEU A 109 2.30 -1.74 9.06
C LEU A 109 2.16 -2.27 10.49
N ARG A 110 1.97 -3.59 10.67
CA ARG A 110 1.91 -4.21 12.00
C ARG A 110 3.18 -3.94 12.81
N LEU A 111 4.35 -4.09 12.20
CA LEU A 111 5.63 -3.85 12.86
C LEU A 111 5.78 -2.39 13.32
N VAL A 112 5.43 -1.43 12.46
CA VAL A 112 5.45 0.00 12.80
C VAL A 112 4.49 0.31 13.95
N ILE A 113 3.26 -0.23 13.89
CA ILE A 113 2.27 -0.07 14.97
C ILE A 113 2.83 -0.64 16.28
N THR A 114 3.35 -1.88 16.27
CA THR A 114 3.92 -2.52 17.46
C THR A 114 5.08 -1.71 18.04
N LEU A 115 6.01 -1.22 17.21
CA LEU A 115 7.14 -0.40 17.68
C LEU A 115 6.67 0.90 18.32
N ILE A 116 5.69 1.58 17.73
CA ILE A 116 5.13 2.82 18.27
C ILE A 116 4.40 2.55 19.59
N THR A 117 3.62 1.47 19.67
CA THR A 117 2.93 1.06 20.90
C THR A 117 3.92 0.76 22.02
N LEU A 118 4.99 -0.01 21.74
CA LEU A 118 6.03 -0.31 22.72
C LEU A 118 6.78 0.93 23.18
N SER A 119 7.11 1.84 22.25
CA SER A 119 7.79 3.10 22.57
C SER A 119 6.92 4.00 23.45
N ALA A 120 5.62 4.12 23.13
CA ALA A 120 4.67 4.88 23.93
C ALA A 120 4.45 4.28 25.31
N ALA A 121 4.32 2.95 25.41
CA ALA A 121 4.19 2.24 26.68
C ALA A 121 5.45 2.41 27.55
N GLY A 122 6.64 2.23 26.96
CA GLY A 122 7.91 2.42 27.66
C GLY A 122 8.07 3.86 28.16
N PHE A 123 7.71 4.85 27.35
CA PHE A 123 7.75 6.24 27.77
C PHE A 123 6.76 6.52 28.93
N GLY A 124 5.55 5.97 28.87
CA GLY A 124 4.56 6.08 29.95
C GLY A 124 5.04 5.47 31.27
N VAL A 125 5.69 4.30 31.21
CA VAL A 125 6.30 3.66 32.40
C VAL A 125 7.43 4.51 32.95
N MET A 126 8.33 5.01 32.09
CA MET A 126 9.44 5.86 32.51
C MET A 126 8.96 7.14 33.18
N LEU A 127 7.92 7.78 32.64
CA LEU A 127 7.36 9.02 33.18
C LEU A 127 6.69 8.81 34.54
N THR A 128 5.90 7.73 34.68
CA THR A 128 5.26 7.38 35.96
C THR A 128 6.30 6.99 37.02
N GLY A 129 7.34 6.23 36.65
CA GLY A 129 8.43 5.84 37.54
C GLY A 129 9.35 7.00 37.96
N ALA A 130 9.52 8.01 37.11
CA ALA A 130 10.25 9.23 37.45
C ALA A 130 9.48 10.12 38.44
N ILE A 131 8.14 10.14 38.32
CA ILE A 131 7.26 10.89 39.23
C ILE A 131 7.14 10.19 40.58
N SER A 132 7.05 8.85 40.63
CA SER A 132 6.90 8.11 41.90
C SER A 132 8.15 8.09 42.78
N ARG A 133 9.32 8.46 42.24
CA ARG A 133 10.60 8.53 42.97
C ARG A 133 10.92 9.91 43.54
N ARG A 134 10.08 10.92 43.29
CA ARG A 134 10.20 12.28 43.83
C ARG A 134 9.06 12.58 44.80
#